data_AF-A0A348XIW6-F1
#
_entry.id   AF-A0A348XIW6-F1
#
_cell.length_a   1.000
_cell.length_b   1.000
_cell.length_c   1.000
_cell.angle_alpha   90.00
_cell.angle_beta   90.00
_cell.angle_gamma   90.00
#
_symmetry.space_group_name_H-M   'P 1'
#
loop_
_entity.id
_entity.type
_entity.pdbx_description
1 polymer ?
#
loop_
_entity_poly.entity_id
_entity_poly.type
_entity_poly.pdbx_seq_one_letter_code
_entity_poly.pdbx_strand_id
1 'polypeptide(L)'
;HSDREIILGRTSGVRIRYIDGGWLSNMLRGAGLHVLHLGTVCAVGMMAGIAFTFPVAVFVSLALFLSSMAGQFFSGIARELLSHDGITLAERLAVVMIKTGQWLTGGMQPPELIRSLATGVVVSWGDSSVWIMQTLMYCLIAAALGCVILQRKELSKLQA
;
A
#
# COMPACT_ATOMS: atom_id res chain seq x y z
N HIS A 1 -2.10 -1.39 29.07
CA HIS A 1 -3.28 -1.12 28.22
C HIS A 1 -4.29 -2.21 28.53
N SER A 2 -5.44 -1.86 29.12
CA SER A 2 -6.48 -2.83 29.49
C SER A 2 -7.55 -2.79 28.42
N ASP A 3 -7.49 -3.72 27.46
CA ASP A 3 -8.55 -3.92 26.46
C ASP A 3 -9.81 -4.43 27.18
N ARG A 4 -10.78 -3.55 27.40
CA ARG A 4 -12.11 -3.96 27.87
C ARG A 4 -13.01 -4.13 26.65
N GLU A 5 -13.09 -5.37 26.17
CA GLU A 5 -14.01 -5.75 25.12
C GLU A 5 -15.43 -5.86 25.72
N ILE A 6 -16.29 -4.88 25.41
CA ILE A 6 -17.71 -4.94 25.77
C ILE A 6 -18.40 -5.78 24.70
N ILE A 7 -18.57 -7.07 24.96
CA ILE A 7 -19.30 -7.99 24.08
C ILE A 7 -20.80 -7.79 24.33
N LEU A 8 -21.48 -7.06 23.44
CA LEU A 8 -22.94 -6.97 23.44
C LEU A 8 -23.55 -8.20 22.76
N GLY A 9 -24.60 -8.73 23.39
CA GLY A 9 -25.29 -9.95 23.00
C GLY A 9 -25.83 -9.95 21.58
N ARG A 10 -25.75 -11.14 20.98
CA ARG A 10 -25.92 -11.49 19.56
C ARG A 10 -27.37 -11.37 19.06
N THR A 11 -27.87 -10.15 18.88
CA THR A 11 -29.07 -9.89 18.04
C THR A 11 -28.86 -8.82 16.98
N SER A 12 -27.83 -7.98 17.09
CA SER A 12 -27.38 -7.10 16.02
C SER A 12 -25.89 -7.34 15.79
N GLY A 13 -25.50 -7.68 14.56
CA GLY A 13 -24.11 -7.97 14.16
C GLY A 13 -23.17 -6.76 14.20
N VAL A 14 -23.36 -5.85 15.16
CA VAL A 14 -22.60 -4.60 15.29
C VAL A 14 -21.54 -4.80 16.36
N ARG A 15 -20.31 -5.06 15.92
CA ARG A 15 -19.13 -5.00 16.79
C ARG A 15 -18.70 -3.54 16.95
N ILE A 16 -18.99 -2.94 18.10
CA ILE A 16 -18.49 -1.61 18.46
C ILE A 16 -17.16 -1.79 19.17
N ARG A 17 -16.05 -1.53 18.46
CA ARG A 17 -14.71 -1.52 19.05
C ARG A 17 -14.48 -0.14 19.68
N TYR A 18 -14.68 -0.04 20.99
CA TYR A 18 -14.33 1.16 21.75
C TYR A 18 -12.87 1.06 22.17
N ILE A 19 -12.00 1.85 21.54
CA ILE A 19 -10.60 1.97 21.92
C ILE A 19 -10.44 3.37 22.50
N ASP A 20 -10.16 3.47 23.79
CA ASP A 20 -9.80 4.72 24.45
C ASP A 20 -8.49 5.26 23.86
N GLY A 21 -8.60 6.23 22.96
CA GLY A 21 -7.47 6.90 22.34
C GLY A 21 -7.72 8.40 22.22
N GLY A 22 -6.76 9.21 22.68
CA GLY A 22 -6.85 10.66 22.53
C GLY A 22 -6.85 11.05 21.05
N TRP A 23 -7.83 11.87 20.62
CA TRP A 23 -7.99 12.33 19.24
C TRP A 23 -6.69 12.87 18.63
N LEU A 24 -5.97 13.71 19.38
CA LEU A 24 -4.71 14.29 18.94
C LEU A 24 -3.63 13.23 18.69
N SER A 25 -3.55 12.20 19.54
CA SER A 25 -2.60 11.09 19.36
C SER A 25 -2.96 10.28 18.12
N ASN A 26 -4.25 10.01 17.88
CA ASN A 26 -4.68 9.29 16.68
C ASN A 26 -4.41 10.10 15.39
N MET A 27 -4.64 11.42 15.44
CA MET A 27 -4.38 12.31 14.30
C MET A 27 -2.89 12.40 13.96
N LEU A 28 -2.02 12.54 14.96
CA LEU A 28 -0.56 12.54 14.75
C LEU A 28 -0.05 11.21 14.19
N ARG A 29 -0.60 10.08 14.64
CA ARG A 29 -0.28 8.75 14.09
C ARG A 29 -0.67 8.64 12.62
N GLY A 30 -1.90 9.05 12.30
CA GLY A 30 -2.39 9.08 10.92
C GLY A 30 -1.53 9.94 10.01
N ALA A 31 -1.19 11.16 10.45
CA ALA A 31 -0.33 12.08 9.72
C ALA A 31 1.09 11.50 9.48
N GLY A 32 1.70 10.90 10.51
CA GLY A 32 3.04 10.30 10.40
C GLY A 32 3.10 9.17 9.38
N LEU A 33 2.10 8.30 9.36
CA LEU A 33 2.01 7.21 8.38
C LEU A 33 1.73 7.74 6.96
N HIS A 34 0.98 8.84 6.82
CA HIS A 34 0.75 9.47 5.52
C HIS A 34 2.02 10.10 4.96
N VAL A 35 2.82 10.76 5.81
CA VAL A 35 4.15 11.27 5.44
C VAL A 35 5.07 10.13 5.01
N LEU A 36 5.04 9.00 5.73
CA LEU A 36 5.83 7.82 5.38
C LEU A 36 5.41 7.26 4.01
N HIS A 37 4.11 7.18 3.73
CA HIS A 37 3.58 6.77 2.43
C HIS A 37 4.07 7.70 1.30
N LEU A 38 3.92 9.02 1.47
CA LEU A 38 4.42 10.01 0.50
C LEU A 38 5.92 9.88 0.26
N GLY A 39 6.71 9.67 1.32
CA GLY A 39 8.14 9.43 1.22
C GLY A 39 8.48 8.22 0.34
N THR A 40 7.70 7.14 0.44
CA THR A 40 7.93 5.94 -0.37
C THR A 40 7.54 6.09 -1.82
N VAL A 41 6.44 6.81 -2.10
CA VAL A 41 6.06 7.18 -3.47
C VAL A 41 7.16 8.05 -4.10
N CYS A 42 7.70 9.02 -3.35
CA CYS A 42 8.83 9.83 -3.79
C CYS A 42 10.08 8.99 -4.06
N ALA A 43 10.43 8.05 -3.17
CA ALA A 43 11.59 7.18 -3.35
C ALA A 43 11.50 6.33 -4.62
N VAL A 44 10.33 5.74 -4.88
CA VAL A 44 10.07 4.97 -6.10
C VAL A 44 10.15 5.88 -7.33
N GLY A 45 9.59 7.09 -7.27
CA GLY A 45 9.66 8.05 -8.37
C GLY A 45 11.09 8.51 -8.69
N MET A 46 11.89 8.79 -7.65
CA MET A 46 13.30 9.12 -7.81
C MET A 46 14.10 7.96 -8.42
N MET A 47 13.83 6.73 -7.97
CA MET A 47 14.45 5.53 -8.56
C MET A 47 14.09 5.37 -10.04
N ALA A 48 12.82 5.54 -10.41
CA ALA A 48 12.39 5.52 -11.80
C ALA A 48 13.12 6.59 -12.63
N GLY A 49 13.34 7.78 -12.07
CA GLY A 49 14.13 8.85 -12.67
C GLY A 49 15.61 8.51 -12.89
N ILE A 50 16.21 7.71 -12.02
CA ILE A 50 17.59 7.23 -12.19
C ILE A 50 17.68 6.16 -13.28
N ALA A 51 16.67 5.29 -13.38
CA ALA A 51 16.66 4.16 -14.31
C ALA A 51 16.29 4.55 -15.75
N PHE A 52 15.32 5.45 -15.92
CA PHE A 52 14.73 5.79 -17.22
C PHE A 52 14.99 7.25 -17.63
N THR A 53 14.62 7.59 -18.86
CA THR A 53 14.53 8.99 -19.28
C THR A 53 13.42 9.70 -18.49
N PHE A 54 13.57 10.99 -18.23
CA PHE A 54 12.62 11.77 -17.44
C PHE A 54 11.14 11.57 -17.82
N PRO A 55 10.75 11.56 -19.11
CA PRO A 55 9.35 11.34 -19.50
C PRO A 55 8.82 9.96 -19.11
N VAL A 56 9.65 8.92 -19.26
CA VAL A 56 9.27 7.53 -18.94
C VAL A 56 9.18 7.35 -17.42
N ALA A 57 10.09 7.96 -16.67
CA ALA A 57 10.07 7.93 -15.21
C ALA A 57 8.78 8.55 -14.63
N VAL A 58 8.38 9.72 -15.16
CA VAL A 58 7.14 10.39 -14.74
C VAL A 58 5.92 9.53 -15.08
N PHE A 59 5.86 8.98 -16.29
CA PHE A 59 4.75 8.10 -16.71
C PHE A 59 4.64 6.85 -15.83
N VAL A 60 5.75 6.16 -15.58
CA VAL A 60 5.78 4.95 -14.73
C VAL A 60 5.37 5.27 -13.29
N SER A 61 5.86 6.38 -12.74
CA SER A 61 5.50 6.82 -11.38
C SER A 61 4.02 7.14 -11.27
N LEU A 62 3.46 7.83 -12.27
CA LEU A 62 2.04 8.15 -12.34
C LEU A 62 1.19 6.88 -12.49
N ALA A 63 1.59 5.95 -13.36
CA ALA A 63 0.88 4.69 -13.57
C ALA A 63 0.86 3.82 -12.30
N LEU A 64 2.00 3.74 -11.58
CA LEU A 64 2.08 3.03 -10.30
C LEU A 64 1.23 3.70 -9.22
N PHE A 65 1.24 5.03 -9.15
CA PHE A 65 0.42 5.79 -8.21
C PHE A 65 -1.08 5.58 -8.47
N LEU A 66 -1.53 5.70 -9.73
CA LEU A 66 -2.92 5.45 -10.12
C LEU A 66 -3.33 4.00 -9.85
N SER A 67 -2.45 3.03 -10.12
CA SER A 67 -2.70 1.62 -9.84
C SER A 67 -2.83 1.34 -8.34
N SER A 68 -2.01 1.99 -7.52
CA SER A 68 -2.11 1.94 -6.06
C SER A 68 -3.45 2.47 -5.55
N MET A 69 -3.92 3.61 -6.09
CA MET A 69 -5.24 4.17 -5.73
C MET A 69 -6.40 3.27 -6.19
N ALA A 70 -6.26 2.62 -7.34
CA ALA A 70 -7.26 1.69 -7.87
C ALA A 70 -7.25 0.30 -7.19
N GLY A 71 -6.34 0.04 -6.25
CA GLY A 71 -6.19 -1.26 -5.59
C GLY A 71 -7.48 -1.80 -4.96
N GLN A 72 -8.25 -0.92 -4.32
CA GLN A 72 -9.55 -1.26 -3.71
C GLN A 72 -10.61 -1.60 -4.76
N PHE A 73 -10.63 -0.90 -5.89
CA PHE A 73 -11.54 -1.19 -7.01
C PHE A 73 -11.27 -2.57 -7.60
N PHE A 74 -9.99 -2.90 -7.83
CA PHE A 74 -9.61 -4.23 -8.30
C PHE A 74 -9.93 -5.33 -7.29
N SER A 75 -9.87 -5.04 -5.98
CA SER A 75 -10.24 -6.00 -4.93
C SER A 75 -11.72 -6.34 -4.96
N GLY A 76 -12.56 -5.33 -5.23
CA GLY A 76 -13.99 -5.48 -5.40
C GLY A 76 -14.32 -6.36 -6.61
N ILE A 77 -13.69 -6.09 -7.75
CA ILE A 77 -13.89 -6.89 -8.98
C ILE A 77 -13.44 -8.34 -8.77
N ALA A 78 -12.27 -8.57 -8.18
CA ALA A 78 -11.79 -9.93 -7.93
C ALA A 78 -12.71 -10.71 -6.98
N ARG A 79 -13.30 -10.03 -5.99
CA ARG A 79 -14.25 -10.64 -5.05
C ARG A 79 -15.59 -10.96 -5.72
N GLU A 80 -16.06 -10.10 -6.62
CA GLU A 80 -17.30 -10.31 -7.39
C GLU A 80 -17.16 -11.43 -8.42
N LEU A 81 -15.98 -11.56 -9.04
CA LEU A 81 -15.66 -12.67 -9.94
C LEU A 81 -15.58 -14.02 -9.20
N LEU A 82 -15.18 -14.00 -7.93
CA LEU A 82 -15.09 -15.20 -7.09
C LEU A 82 -16.43 -15.58 -6.44
N SER A 83 -17.42 -14.68 -6.40
CA SER A 83 -18.75 -14.95 -5.84
C SER A 83 -19.71 -15.61 -6.82
N HIS A 84 -19.40 -15.61 -8.12
CA HIS A 84 -20.19 -16.31 -9.13
C HIS A 84 -19.82 -17.80 -9.18
N ASP A 85 -20.79 -18.67 -8.90
CA ASP A 85 -20.67 -20.12 -9.09
C ASP A 85 -20.70 -20.45 -10.59
N GLY A 86 -19.51 -20.52 -11.20
CA GLY A 86 -19.35 -20.82 -12.62
C GLY A 86 -18.16 -20.14 -13.29
N ILE A 87 -17.03 -20.01 -12.58
CA ILE A 87 -15.87 -19.23 -13.03
C ILE A 87 -15.28 -19.84 -14.31
N THR A 88 -15.28 -19.06 -15.38
CA THR A 88 -14.62 -19.42 -16.64
C THR A 88 -13.09 -19.37 -16.50
N LEU A 89 -12.37 -20.08 -17.37
CA LEU A 89 -10.90 -20.13 -17.31
C LEU A 89 -10.26 -18.73 -17.50
N ALA A 90 -10.90 -17.86 -18.28
CA ALA A 90 -10.49 -16.47 -18.47
C ALA A 90 -10.64 -15.63 -17.19
N GLU A 91 -11.75 -15.78 -16.47
CA GLU A 91 -11.98 -15.07 -15.20
C GLU A 91 -11.02 -15.54 -14.11
N ARG A 92 -10.68 -16.83 -14.08
CA ARG A 92 -9.68 -17.37 -13.17
C ARG A 92 -8.29 -16.76 -13.42
N LEU A 93 -7.92 -16.60 -14.69
CA LEU A 93 -6.69 -15.92 -15.08
C LEU A 93 -6.71 -14.44 -14.68
N ALA A 94 -7.83 -13.76 -14.90
CA ALA A 94 -8.02 -12.36 -14.52
C ALA A 94 -7.89 -12.17 -13.00
N VAL A 95 -8.47 -13.06 -12.18
CA VAL A 95 -8.33 -13.02 -10.71
C VAL A 95 -6.88 -13.22 -10.29
N VAL A 96 -6.14 -14.13 -10.94
CA VAL A 96 -4.70 -14.33 -10.66
C VAL A 96 -3.91 -13.08 -11.02
N MET A 97 -4.14 -12.48 -12.20
CA MET A 97 -3.47 -11.24 -12.60
C MET A 97 -3.79 -10.10 -11.63
N ILE A 98 -5.05 -9.93 -11.23
CA ILE A 98 -5.46 -8.91 -10.26
C ILE A 98 -4.79 -9.13 -8.91
N LYS A 99 -4.81 -10.36 -8.37
CA LYS A 99 -4.16 -10.68 -7.08
C LYS A 99 -2.66 -10.46 -7.12
N THR A 100 -2.02 -10.81 -8.24
CA THR A 100 -0.58 -10.61 -8.42
C THR A 100 -0.24 -9.11 -8.50
N GLY A 101 -1.04 -8.34 -9.24
CA GLY A 101 -0.89 -6.89 -9.32
C GLY A 101 -1.15 -6.21 -7.97
N GLN A 102 -2.14 -6.67 -7.20
CA GLN A 102 -2.41 -6.19 -5.85
C GLN A 102 -1.30 -6.54 -4.87
N TRP A 103 -0.75 -7.74 -4.96
CA TRP A 103 0.40 -8.13 -4.15
C TRP A 103 1.61 -7.26 -4.46
N LEU A 104 1.89 -7.01 -5.75
CA LEU A 104 2.99 -6.18 -6.19
C LEU A 104 2.84 -4.71 -5.79
N THR A 105 1.61 -4.20 -5.78
CA THR A 105 1.29 -2.81 -5.41
C THR A 105 0.92 -2.64 -3.95
N GLY A 106 0.84 -3.73 -3.17
CA GLY A 106 0.28 -3.73 -1.82
C GLY A 106 0.98 -2.78 -0.85
N GLY A 107 2.32 -2.72 -0.87
CA GLY A 107 3.04 -1.75 -0.03
C GLY A 107 3.07 -0.33 -0.59
N MET A 108 2.61 -0.11 -1.83
CA MET A 108 2.38 1.23 -2.37
C MET A 108 0.96 1.73 -2.11
N GLN A 109 0.03 0.85 -1.69
CA GLN A 109 -1.34 1.25 -1.40
C GLN A 109 -1.38 2.19 -0.20
N PRO A 110 -2.23 3.24 -0.25
CA PRO A 110 -2.43 4.09 0.90
C PRO A 110 -3.00 3.21 2.02
N PRO A 111 -2.45 3.28 3.23
CA PRO A 111 -3.03 2.55 4.34
C PRO A 111 -4.46 3.06 4.58
N GLU A 112 -5.36 2.21 5.12
CA GLU A 112 -6.76 2.57 5.39
C GLU A 112 -6.95 3.66 6.48
N LEU A 113 -5.94 4.51 6.68
CA LEU A 113 -5.91 5.61 7.63
C LEU A 113 -6.93 6.67 7.32
N ILE A 114 -7.13 7.03 6.05
CA ILE A 114 -8.13 8.05 5.70
C ILE A 114 -9.52 7.58 6.13
N ARG A 115 -9.83 6.31 5.86
CA ARG A 115 -11.08 5.70 6.29
C ARG A 115 -11.17 5.60 7.82
N SER A 116 -10.09 5.17 8.48
CA SER A 116 -10.08 5.00 9.94
C SER A 116 -10.19 6.33 10.68
N LEU A 117 -9.49 7.37 10.22
CA LEU A 117 -9.57 8.74 10.74
C LEU A 117 -10.96 9.35 10.48
N ALA A 118 -11.53 9.17 9.29
CA ALA A 118 -12.86 9.67 8.95
C ALA A 118 -13.99 8.95 9.70
N THR A 119 -13.79 7.68 10.07
CA THR A 119 -14.77 6.89 10.83
C THR A 119 -14.57 6.97 12.35
N GLY A 120 -13.57 7.73 12.82
CA GLY A 120 -13.26 7.88 14.25
C GLY A 120 -12.68 6.62 14.90
N VAL A 121 -12.22 5.66 14.09
CA VAL A 121 -11.60 4.42 14.56
C VAL A 121 -10.12 4.67 14.87
N VAL A 122 -9.65 4.15 16.01
CA VAL A 122 -8.24 4.28 16.42
C VAL A 122 -7.35 3.46 15.49
N VAL A 123 -6.29 4.09 15.00
CA VAL A 123 -5.25 3.43 14.20
C VAL A 123 -4.42 2.52 15.10
N SER A 124 -4.54 1.21 14.90
CA SER A 124 -3.75 0.20 15.60
C SER A 124 -2.33 0.13 15.06
N TRP A 125 -1.34 0.10 15.96
CA TRP A 125 0.06 -0.14 15.61
C TRP A 125 0.29 -1.54 15.04
N GLY A 126 -0.48 -2.54 15.49
CA GLY A 126 -0.37 -3.91 14.99
C GLY A 126 -0.69 -3.98 13.50
N ASP A 127 -1.85 -3.44 13.11
CA ASP A 127 -2.30 -3.45 11.71
C ASP A 127 -1.43 -2.55 10.82
N SER A 128 -0.94 -1.43 11.37
CA SER A 128 -0.06 -0.51 10.64
C SER A 128 1.36 -1.07 10.46
N SER A 129 1.86 -1.92 11.37
CA SER A 129 3.23 -2.43 11.33
C SER A 129 3.52 -3.31 10.12
N VAL A 130 2.55 -4.13 9.70
CA VAL A 130 2.67 -4.99 8.51
C VAL A 130 2.83 -4.13 7.25
N TRP A 131 2.01 -3.07 7.14
CA TRP A 131 2.11 -2.11 6.04
C TRP A 131 3.44 -1.36 6.08
N ILE A 132 3.86 -0.82 7.23
CA ILE A 132 5.15 -0.12 7.37
C ILE A 132 6.31 -1.03 6.93
N MET A 133 6.30 -2.30 7.32
CA MET A 133 7.37 -3.23 6.96
C MET A 133 7.42 -3.49 5.45
N GLN A 134 6.27 -3.67 4.81
CA GLN A 134 6.19 -3.80 3.34
C GLN A 134 6.70 -2.53 2.66
N THR A 135 6.25 -1.36 3.12
CA THR A 135 6.63 -0.05 2.61
C THR A 135 8.15 0.22 2.73
N LEU A 136 8.76 -0.14 3.86
CA LEU A 136 10.21 -0.06 4.06
C LEU A 136 10.98 -1.04 3.15
N MET A 137 10.44 -2.24 2.91
CA MET A 137 11.03 -3.19 1.99
C MET A 137 11.10 -2.63 0.55
N TYR A 138 10.07 -1.92 0.08
CA TYR A 138 10.12 -1.24 -1.22
C TYR A 138 11.19 -0.16 -1.27
N CYS A 139 11.37 0.63 -0.20
CA CYS A 139 12.45 1.61 -0.12
C CYS A 139 13.83 0.94 -0.18
N LEU A 140 14.03 -0.18 0.51
CA LEU A 140 15.28 -0.93 0.50
C LEU A 140 15.59 -1.49 -0.89
N ILE A 141 14.61 -2.09 -1.55
CA ILE A 141 14.74 -2.61 -2.92
C ILE A 141 15.05 -1.47 -3.88
N ALA A 142 14.36 -0.34 -3.77
CA ALA A 142 14.59 0.82 -4.62
C ALA A 142 15.99 1.42 -4.43
N ALA A 143 16.46 1.50 -3.19
CA ALA A 143 17.82 1.94 -2.87
C ALA A 143 18.88 0.99 -3.43
N ALA A 144 18.71 -0.32 -3.23
CA ALA A 144 19.64 -1.34 -3.73
C ALA A 144 19.74 -1.31 -5.26
N LEU A 145 18.59 -1.27 -5.96
CA LEU A 145 18.55 -1.17 -7.42
C LEU A 145 19.14 0.16 -7.91
N GLY A 146 18.87 1.27 -7.22
CA GLY A 146 19.50 2.56 -7.50
C GLY A 146 21.02 2.49 -7.44
N CYS A 147 21.59 1.90 -6.38
CA CYS A 147 23.03 1.69 -6.25
C CYS A 147 23.61 0.85 -7.39
N VAL A 148 22.98 -0.27 -7.73
CA VAL A 148 23.45 -1.16 -8.82
C VAL A 148 23.45 -0.44 -10.17
N ILE A 149 22.38 0.31 -10.47
CA ILE A 149 22.27 1.04 -11.74
C ILE A 149 23.33 2.15 -11.81
N LEU A 150 23.54 2.89 -10.72
CA LEU A 150 24.55 3.95 -10.67
C LEU A 150 25.96 3.39 -10.83
N GLN A 151 26.30 2.31 -10.14
CA GLN A 151 27.60 1.64 -10.30
C GLN A 151 27.85 1.19 -11.74
N ARG A 152 26.84 0.60 -12.41
CA ARG A 152 26.95 0.20 -13.82
C ARG A 152 27.14 1.40 -14.74
N LYS A 153 26.44 2.52 -14.49
CA LYS A 153 26.59 3.75 -15.27
C LYS A 153 27.98 4.36 -15.09
N GLU A 154 28.52 4.37 -13.87
CA GLU A 154 29.88 4.86 -13.60
C GLU A 154 30.95 3.99 -14.28
N LEU A 155 30.83 2.66 -14.20
CA LEU A 155 31.70 1.72 -14.91
C LEU A 155 31.70 1.93 -16.42
N SER A 156 30.53 2.15 -17.02
CA SER A 156 30.40 2.39 -18.47
C SER A 156 31.10 3.68 -18.93
N LYS A 157 31.20 4.69 -18.06
CA LYS A 157 31.89 5.95 -18.34
C LYS A 157 33.41 5.85 -18.19
N LEU A 158 33.90 4.90 -17.39
CA LEU A 158 35.33 4.67 -17.20
C LEU A 158 35.95 3.80 -18.32
N GLN A 159 35.10 3.08 -19.08
CA GLN A 159 35.52 2.22 -20.19
C GLN A 159 35.42 2.89 -21.57
N ALA A 160 34.89 4.12 -21.64
CA ALA A 160 34.76 4.95 -22.83
C ALA A 160 35.81 6.07 -22.82
#